data_AF-A0A8H7W1Y5-F1
#
_entry.id   AF-A0A8H7W1Y5-F1
#
_cell.length_a   1.000
_cell.length_b   1.000
_cell.length_c   1.000
_cell.angle_alpha   90.00
_cell.angle_beta   90.00
_cell.angle_gamma   90.00
#
_symmetry.space_group_name_H-M   'P 1'
#
loop_
_entity.id
_entity.type
_entity.pdbx_description
1 polymer ?
#
loop_
_entity_poly.entity_id
_entity_poly.type
_entity_poly.pdbx_seq_one_letter_code
_entity_poly.pdbx_strand_id
1 'polypeptide(L)'
;MISFINNVSNYIVITDSNLAPLYLEKLLSSLKRHLIHGQRILVRTLACGEKSKCRQTKTDIEGYLLSESCTRDTCLIALGGGVVGDLVGYVASTFMRGIPYIQIPTTLLSMVDSSIGGKTAIDTPHVLQTLPSREISNDMAEVIKTAAISNKHLFDELSTGKEKIYAAVSTTDYTDSDRQFLTRVICTTVKFKANVVTLDEREGGLRGLLNFGHSIGHALEAILSPLWLHGECVLIGMIMEARLACTLGHCTIELVDKLIDCLKLYNLPTVLDIETRNELKLDQIMNIMKVDKKNKGTQKRIVLLSEIGNTVEKKASNVPNHEIENVLKPYLSNNHSKKLGDGTSHQQPSSISFSINLISSSIGLDQLISKLYDIIKNKYQCVLTTSIELDSSVQAQENQVHIYFTTEPGSTRSAQDIWFEYVVTLNEMDYHFLNGAMTFITDTICTQEERHINPTSNVTTTFVTPTISDYESVLPIVLNQWLELANAVEFRVDLLTPQKDSKDWIINTGKQLAYLRQKTVLPVIFTVRTVPQAGKFDPALVSLYFDLLYWGHRWGCDYVDIEITTLSSNQLDTIMSLRSFPTKVIASYHYPVRMNS
;
A
#
# COMPACT_ATOMS: atom_id res chain seq x y z
N MET A 1 -21.45 45.93 -18.77
CA MET A 1 -21.71 44.53 -18.36
C MET A 1 -22.81 43.93 -19.22
N ILE A 2 -24.06 44.40 -19.12
CA ILE A 2 -25.15 43.89 -19.97
C ILE A 2 -24.94 44.13 -21.48
N SER A 3 -24.17 45.17 -21.84
CA SER A 3 -23.77 45.47 -23.22
C SER A 3 -22.91 44.40 -23.92
N PHE A 4 -22.33 43.47 -23.17
CA PHE A 4 -21.52 42.38 -23.72
C PHE A 4 -22.35 41.14 -24.08
N ILE A 5 -23.63 41.10 -23.68
CA ILE A 5 -24.53 39.97 -23.95
C ILE A 5 -25.55 40.44 -25.00
N ASN A 6 -25.37 39.99 -26.23
CA ASN A 6 -26.22 40.34 -27.35
C ASN A 6 -27.55 39.56 -27.30
N ASN A 7 -28.58 40.12 -27.93
CA ASN A 7 -29.89 39.48 -28.12
C ASN A 7 -30.54 39.03 -26.81
N VAL A 8 -30.68 39.94 -25.84
CA VAL A 8 -31.41 39.70 -24.59
C VAL A 8 -32.69 40.52 -24.59
N SER A 9 -33.84 39.89 -24.35
CA SER A 9 -35.12 40.59 -24.13
C SER A 9 -35.46 40.77 -22.65
N ASN A 10 -35.01 39.86 -21.80
CA ASN A 10 -35.37 39.83 -20.37
C ASN A 10 -34.11 39.75 -19.50
N TYR A 11 -33.91 40.73 -18.61
CA TYR A 11 -32.90 40.65 -17.55
C TYR A 11 -33.57 40.34 -16.21
N ILE A 12 -33.18 39.25 -15.56
CA ILE A 12 -33.83 38.82 -14.31
C ILE A 12 -32.79 38.92 -13.20
N VAL A 13 -32.97 39.87 -12.30
CA VAL A 13 -32.10 40.04 -11.13
C VAL A 13 -32.59 39.14 -10.01
N ILE A 14 -31.73 38.22 -9.55
CA ILE A 14 -32.01 37.31 -8.45
C ILE A 14 -31.06 37.63 -7.30
N THR A 15 -31.62 37.88 -6.11
CA THR A 15 -30.88 38.25 -4.89
C THR A 15 -31.53 37.64 -3.66
N ASP A 16 -30.86 37.65 -2.51
CA ASP A 16 -31.46 37.25 -1.23
C ASP A 16 -32.13 38.42 -0.48
N SER A 17 -32.92 38.07 0.54
CA SER A 17 -33.69 38.98 1.39
C SER A 17 -32.85 39.97 2.21
N ASN A 18 -31.56 39.69 2.44
CA ASN A 18 -30.68 40.58 3.20
C ASN A 18 -30.05 41.62 2.28
N LEU A 19 -29.68 41.23 1.05
CA LEU A 19 -29.03 42.11 0.07
C LEU A 19 -30.03 42.99 -0.68
N ALA A 20 -31.28 42.54 -0.87
CA ALA A 20 -32.27 43.28 -1.63
C ALA A 20 -32.48 44.73 -1.10
N PRO A 21 -32.69 44.97 0.21
CA PRO A 21 -32.86 46.34 0.74
C PRO A 21 -31.62 47.23 0.59
N LEU A 22 -30.43 46.65 0.43
CA LEU A 22 -29.15 47.37 0.44
C LEU A 22 -28.70 47.79 -0.97
N TYR A 23 -28.87 46.89 -1.96
CA TYR A 23 -28.22 47.02 -3.26
C TYR A 23 -29.15 46.98 -4.46
N LEU A 24 -30.35 46.39 -4.33
CA LEU A 24 -31.23 46.12 -5.47
C LEU A 24 -31.67 47.40 -6.19
N GLU A 25 -32.19 48.39 -5.45
CA GLU A 25 -32.65 49.67 -6.02
C GLU A 25 -31.54 50.40 -6.80
N LYS A 26 -30.32 50.41 -6.26
CA LYS A 26 -29.15 51.01 -6.91
C LYS A 26 -28.79 50.27 -8.20
N LEU A 27 -28.80 48.94 -8.18
CA LEU A 27 -28.52 48.12 -9.37
C LEU A 27 -29.60 48.33 -10.44
N LEU A 28 -30.89 48.27 -10.06
CA LEU A 28 -32.01 48.48 -10.98
C LEU A 28 -31.97 49.87 -11.63
N SER A 29 -31.72 50.92 -10.84
CA SER A 29 -31.56 52.28 -11.35
C SER A 29 -30.41 52.38 -12.35
N SER A 30 -29.32 51.65 -12.12
CA SER A 30 -28.19 51.61 -13.06
C SER A 30 -28.53 50.83 -14.34
N LEU A 31 -29.17 49.67 -14.22
CA LEU A 31 -29.55 48.82 -15.34
C LEU A 31 -30.58 49.50 -16.24
N LYS A 32 -31.62 50.13 -15.67
CA LYS A 32 -32.68 50.83 -16.42
C LYS A 32 -32.13 51.92 -17.36
N ARG A 33 -31.06 52.61 -16.97
CA ARG A 33 -30.40 53.63 -17.81
C ARG A 33 -29.73 53.07 -19.07
N HIS A 34 -29.49 51.76 -19.11
CA HIS A 34 -28.78 51.08 -20.19
C HIS A 34 -29.68 50.10 -20.97
N LEU A 35 -30.97 50.03 -20.63
CA LEU A 35 -31.91 49.21 -21.40
C LEU A 35 -32.19 49.84 -22.76
N ILE A 36 -32.27 48.99 -23.77
CA ILE A 36 -32.73 49.34 -25.10
C ILE A 36 -34.25 49.12 -25.16
N HIS A 37 -34.94 49.83 -26.06
CA HIS A 37 -36.38 49.73 -26.21
C HIS A 37 -36.83 48.27 -26.44
N GLY A 38 -37.84 47.83 -25.69
CA GLY A 38 -38.37 46.46 -25.74
C GLY A 38 -37.74 45.48 -24.73
N GLN A 39 -36.65 45.85 -24.05
CA GLN A 39 -36.08 45.02 -22.98
C GLN A 39 -36.79 45.26 -21.65
N ARG A 40 -37.01 44.19 -20.87
CA ARG A 40 -37.59 44.27 -19.52
C ARG A 40 -36.61 43.79 -18.44
N ILE A 41 -36.75 44.36 -17.24
CA ILE A 41 -36.07 43.89 -16.04
C ILE A 41 -37.12 43.32 -15.08
N LEU A 42 -36.88 42.09 -14.63
CA LEU A 42 -37.66 41.40 -13.61
C LEU A 42 -36.79 41.13 -12.39
N VAL A 43 -37.41 40.92 -11.24
CA VAL A 43 -36.71 40.72 -9.97
C VAL A 43 -37.31 39.56 -9.19
N ARG A 44 -36.44 38.71 -8.66
CA ARG A 44 -36.82 37.67 -7.69
C ARG A 44 -35.95 37.75 -6.44
N THR A 45 -36.60 37.90 -5.29
CA THR A 45 -35.93 37.85 -3.99
C THR A 45 -36.11 36.47 -3.37
N LEU A 46 -35.03 35.86 -2.90
CA LEU A 46 -34.97 34.56 -2.23
C LEU A 46 -34.82 34.75 -0.71
N ALA A 47 -35.10 33.70 0.06
CA ALA A 47 -34.64 33.67 1.46
C ALA A 47 -33.10 33.67 1.51
N CYS A 48 -32.53 34.22 2.58
CA CYS A 48 -31.08 34.21 2.77
C CYS A 48 -30.57 32.88 3.35
N GLY A 49 -29.31 32.55 3.04
CA GLY A 49 -28.57 31.41 3.62
C GLY A 49 -28.60 30.11 2.79
N GLU A 50 -27.76 29.15 3.17
CA GLU A 50 -27.49 27.91 2.41
C GLU A 50 -28.74 27.08 2.12
N LYS A 51 -29.76 27.12 3.01
CA LYS A 51 -31.03 26.39 2.82
C LYS A 51 -31.74 26.72 1.51
N SER A 52 -31.51 27.90 0.95
CA SER A 52 -32.07 28.31 -0.33
C SER A 52 -31.40 27.65 -1.53
N LYS A 53 -30.21 27.09 -1.37
CA LYS A 53 -29.53 26.31 -2.40
C LYS A 53 -30.08 24.88 -2.39
N CYS A 54 -31.33 24.69 -2.79
CA CYS A 54 -31.98 23.38 -2.81
C CYS A 54 -32.85 23.18 -4.07
N ARG A 55 -33.34 21.95 -4.27
CA ARG A 55 -34.21 21.60 -5.41
C ARG A 55 -35.48 22.44 -5.46
N GLN A 56 -36.11 22.69 -4.31
CA GLN A 56 -37.36 23.44 -4.27
C GLN A 56 -37.16 24.87 -4.76
N THR A 57 -36.15 25.58 -4.25
CA THR A 57 -35.89 26.96 -4.67
C THR A 57 -35.49 27.03 -6.15
N LYS A 58 -34.75 26.04 -6.68
CA LYS A 58 -34.51 25.93 -8.12
C LYS A 58 -35.83 25.85 -8.91
N THR A 59 -36.72 24.93 -8.52
CA THR A 59 -38.04 24.76 -9.14
C THR A 59 -38.88 26.04 -9.08
N ASP A 60 -38.85 26.75 -7.94
CA ASP A 60 -39.59 28.01 -7.76
C ASP A 60 -39.08 29.11 -8.69
N ILE A 61 -37.75 29.20 -8.89
CA ILE A 61 -37.15 30.16 -9.83
C ILE A 61 -37.55 29.80 -11.27
N GLU A 62 -37.42 28.53 -11.68
CA GLU A 62 -37.81 28.10 -13.03
C GLU A 62 -39.31 28.31 -13.29
N GLY A 63 -40.16 28.03 -12.30
CA GLY A 63 -41.60 28.31 -12.35
C GLY A 63 -41.90 29.80 -12.53
N TYR A 64 -41.20 30.67 -11.80
CA TYR A 64 -41.32 32.12 -11.95
C TYR A 64 -40.90 32.60 -13.35
N LEU A 65 -39.78 32.10 -13.87
CA LEU A 65 -39.33 32.45 -15.22
C LEU A 65 -40.37 32.05 -16.29
N LEU A 66 -40.96 30.86 -16.16
CA LEU A 66 -42.02 30.39 -17.06
C LEU A 66 -43.30 31.21 -16.93
N SER A 67 -43.74 31.56 -15.72
CA SER A 67 -44.94 32.37 -15.51
C SER A 67 -44.80 33.78 -16.10
N GLU A 68 -43.59 34.32 -16.11
CA GLU A 68 -43.26 35.60 -16.72
C GLU A 68 -43.02 35.50 -18.24
N SER A 69 -43.24 34.34 -18.86
CA SER A 69 -42.97 34.11 -20.28
C SER A 69 -41.52 34.41 -20.69
N CYS A 70 -40.55 34.07 -19.83
CA CYS A 70 -39.14 34.20 -20.16
C CYS A 70 -38.75 33.14 -21.21
N THR A 71 -38.09 33.59 -22.29
CA THR A 71 -37.63 32.76 -23.41
C THR A 71 -36.11 32.56 -23.38
N ARG A 72 -35.54 31.86 -24.37
CA ARG A 72 -34.11 31.50 -24.41
C ARG A 72 -33.15 32.70 -24.50
N ASP A 73 -33.66 33.85 -24.90
CA ASP A 73 -32.98 35.15 -24.93
C ASP A 73 -33.09 35.90 -23.56
N THR A 74 -33.27 35.16 -22.48
CA THR A 74 -33.26 35.68 -21.11
C THR A 74 -31.83 35.68 -20.55
N CYS A 75 -31.47 36.72 -19.80
CA CYS A 75 -30.21 36.77 -19.05
C CYS A 75 -30.49 36.85 -17.55
N LEU A 76 -29.97 35.90 -16.77
CA LEU A 76 -30.04 35.97 -15.31
C LEU A 76 -28.89 36.81 -14.74
N ILE A 77 -29.15 37.55 -13.67
CA ILE A 77 -28.14 38.33 -12.94
C ILE A 77 -28.18 37.88 -11.48
N ALA A 78 -27.15 37.15 -11.06
CA ALA A 78 -26.99 36.67 -9.69
C ALA A 78 -26.33 37.76 -8.84
N LEU A 79 -27.11 38.47 -8.04
CA LEU A 79 -26.61 39.45 -7.08
C LEU A 79 -26.50 38.78 -5.70
N GLY A 80 -25.30 38.33 -5.33
CA GLY A 80 -25.13 37.65 -4.04
C GLY A 80 -23.78 36.97 -3.79
N GLY A 81 -23.71 36.23 -2.68
CA GLY A 81 -22.61 35.35 -2.34
C GLY A 81 -22.64 34.02 -3.11
N GLY A 82 -21.84 33.04 -2.68
CA GLY A 82 -21.77 31.73 -3.34
C GLY A 82 -23.10 30.98 -3.43
N VAL A 83 -23.99 31.12 -2.43
CA VAL A 83 -25.32 30.49 -2.43
C VAL A 83 -26.17 30.97 -3.62
N VAL A 84 -26.31 32.28 -3.78
CA VAL A 84 -27.08 32.87 -4.89
C VAL A 84 -26.38 32.58 -6.21
N GLY A 85 -25.05 32.68 -6.25
CA GLY A 85 -24.26 32.42 -7.45
C GLY A 85 -24.41 30.98 -7.97
N ASP A 86 -24.24 29.98 -7.10
CA ASP A 86 -24.38 28.56 -7.44
C ASP A 86 -25.79 28.23 -7.91
N LEU A 87 -26.80 28.68 -7.15
CA LEU A 87 -28.20 28.39 -7.43
C LEU A 87 -28.65 29.02 -8.76
N VAL A 88 -28.38 30.32 -8.96
CA VAL A 88 -28.79 31.04 -10.16
C VAL A 88 -28.03 30.55 -11.38
N GLY A 89 -26.73 30.27 -11.24
CA GLY A 89 -25.95 29.65 -12.30
C GLY A 89 -26.48 28.26 -12.68
N TYR A 90 -26.94 27.47 -11.70
CA TYR A 90 -27.51 26.15 -11.97
C TYR A 90 -28.87 26.25 -12.68
N VAL A 91 -29.71 27.21 -12.30
CA VAL A 91 -30.94 27.53 -13.05
C VAL A 91 -30.59 27.95 -14.47
N ALA A 92 -29.60 28.84 -14.66
CA ALA A 92 -29.22 29.33 -15.98
C ALA A 92 -28.73 28.20 -16.91
N SER A 93 -28.02 27.20 -16.38
CA SER A 93 -27.53 26.08 -17.17
C SER A 93 -28.63 25.10 -17.60
N THR A 94 -29.73 24.97 -16.84
CA THR A 94 -30.82 24.03 -17.16
C THR A 94 -32.03 24.67 -17.82
N PHE A 95 -32.32 25.94 -17.53
CA PHE A 95 -33.49 26.63 -18.06
C PHE A 95 -33.41 26.72 -19.59
N MET A 96 -34.40 26.15 -20.28
CA MET A 96 -34.42 26.01 -21.75
C MET A 96 -33.10 25.46 -22.35
N ARG A 97 -32.43 24.55 -21.63
CA ARG A 97 -31.13 23.95 -21.99
C ARG A 97 -29.97 24.96 -22.09
N GLY A 98 -30.04 26.03 -21.31
CA GLY A 98 -28.95 26.99 -21.16
C GLY A 98 -29.32 28.37 -21.68
N ILE A 99 -29.15 29.36 -20.80
CA ILE A 99 -29.30 30.79 -21.08
C ILE A 99 -28.11 31.58 -20.51
N PRO A 100 -27.83 32.80 -21.02
CA PRO A 100 -26.80 33.66 -20.45
C PRO A 100 -27.04 34.00 -18.98
N TYR A 101 -25.96 34.15 -18.21
CA TYR A 101 -26.04 34.71 -16.87
C TYR A 101 -24.80 35.49 -16.45
N ILE A 102 -24.96 36.34 -15.45
CA ILE A 102 -23.94 37.23 -14.90
C ILE A 102 -23.84 36.99 -13.38
N GLN A 103 -22.63 36.89 -12.86
CA GLN A 103 -22.34 36.93 -11.42
C GLN A 103 -22.02 38.37 -10.97
N ILE A 104 -22.66 38.82 -9.90
CA ILE A 104 -22.29 40.03 -9.14
C ILE A 104 -21.96 39.57 -7.70
N PRO A 105 -20.71 39.15 -7.45
CA PRO A 105 -20.32 38.59 -6.16
C PRO A 105 -20.36 39.66 -5.06
N THR A 106 -21.03 39.37 -3.94
CA THR A 106 -21.15 40.30 -2.79
C THR A 106 -20.46 39.81 -1.52
N THR A 107 -19.87 38.62 -1.51
CA THR A 107 -19.05 38.12 -0.40
C THR A 107 -17.61 37.96 -0.84
N LEU A 108 -16.66 38.09 0.10
CA LEU A 108 -15.24 37.90 -0.20
C LEU A 108 -14.98 36.52 -0.84
N LEU A 109 -15.62 35.48 -0.31
CA LEU A 109 -15.54 34.11 -0.85
C LEU A 109 -16.02 34.05 -2.30
N SER A 110 -17.15 34.68 -2.65
CA SER A 110 -17.61 34.65 -4.03
C SER A 110 -16.76 35.49 -4.97
N MET A 111 -16.19 36.60 -4.50
CA MET A 111 -15.30 37.44 -5.31
C MET A 111 -14.00 36.73 -5.74
N VAL A 112 -13.48 35.81 -4.92
CA VAL A 112 -12.19 35.16 -5.16
C VAL A 112 -12.27 33.69 -5.56
N ASP A 113 -13.44 33.04 -5.41
CA ASP A 113 -13.61 31.61 -5.67
C ASP A 113 -14.95 31.32 -6.36
N SER A 114 -16.06 31.33 -5.63
CA SER A 114 -17.29 30.68 -6.13
C SER A 114 -17.97 31.36 -7.32
N SER A 115 -17.68 32.64 -7.62
CA SER A 115 -18.18 33.28 -8.85
C SER A 115 -17.32 32.99 -10.10
N ILE A 116 -16.19 32.31 -9.93
CA ILE A 116 -15.19 32.05 -10.97
C ILE A 116 -15.19 30.55 -11.32
N GLY A 117 -15.06 30.22 -12.61
CA GLY A 117 -14.94 28.85 -13.08
C GLY A 117 -16.26 28.14 -13.44
N GLY A 118 -17.42 28.77 -13.24
CA GLY A 118 -18.71 28.29 -13.75
C GLY A 118 -19.25 27.02 -13.07
N LYS A 119 -18.71 26.64 -11.92
CA LYS A 119 -19.29 25.58 -11.09
C LYS A 119 -20.58 26.09 -10.46
N THR A 120 -21.65 25.31 -10.59
CA THR A 120 -22.98 25.68 -10.09
C THR A 120 -23.63 24.42 -9.53
N ALA A 121 -24.26 24.50 -8.36
CA ALA A 121 -24.83 23.33 -7.70
C ALA A 121 -26.01 23.71 -6.81
N ILE A 122 -26.77 22.70 -6.39
CA ILE A 122 -27.72 22.80 -5.28
C ILE A 122 -27.39 21.75 -4.23
N ASP A 123 -27.65 22.07 -2.98
CA ASP A 123 -27.52 21.14 -1.88
C ASP A 123 -28.73 20.22 -1.85
N THR A 124 -28.44 18.99 -1.48
CA THR A 124 -29.44 17.95 -1.28
C THR A 124 -29.25 17.44 0.14
N PRO A 125 -30.15 17.79 1.09
CA PRO A 125 -29.93 17.54 2.52
C PRO A 125 -29.84 16.06 2.91
N HIS A 126 -30.08 15.13 1.96
CA HIS A 126 -30.21 13.70 2.25
C HIS A 126 -29.46 12.78 1.28
N VAL A 127 -28.60 13.27 0.36
CA VAL A 127 -27.99 12.35 -0.64
C VAL A 127 -27.19 11.23 -0.01
N LEU A 128 -26.32 11.54 0.96
CA LEU A 128 -25.55 10.51 1.66
C LEU A 128 -26.44 9.56 2.47
N GLN A 129 -27.58 10.03 2.98
CA GLN A 129 -28.54 9.22 3.75
C GLN A 129 -29.39 8.30 2.88
N THR A 130 -29.55 8.64 1.61
CA THR A 130 -30.24 7.81 0.61
C THR A 130 -29.29 6.90 -0.16
N LEU A 131 -27.98 7.01 0.10
CA LEU A 131 -26.97 6.27 -0.64
C LEU A 131 -26.93 4.82 -0.12
N PRO A 132 -27.00 3.79 -1.00
CA PRO A 132 -26.84 2.41 -0.58
C PRO A 132 -25.52 2.17 0.14
N SER A 133 -25.48 1.26 1.12
CA SER A 133 -24.27 0.97 1.90
C SER A 133 -23.07 0.58 1.02
N ARG A 134 -23.31 -0.11 -0.11
CA ARG A 134 -22.27 -0.49 -1.09
C ARG A 134 -21.61 0.74 -1.72
N GLU A 135 -22.40 1.76 -2.06
CA GLU A 135 -21.90 3.01 -2.65
C GLU A 135 -21.12 3.84 -1.63
N ILE A 136 -21.56 3.85 -0.36
CA ILE A 136 -20.80 4.47 0.74
C ILE A 136 -19.44 3.77 0.89
N SER A 137 -19.41 2.43 0.91
CA SER A 137 -18.17 1.66 0.95
C SER A 137 -17.27 1.97 -0.26
N ASN A 138 -17.84 2.00 -1.46
CA ASN A 138 -17.16 2.34 -2.72
C ASN A 138 -16.48 3.72 -2.63
N ASP A 139 -17.19 4.75 -2.15
CA ASP A 139 -16.66 6.11 -2.03
C ASP A 139 -15.54 6.22 -0.98
N MET A 140 -15.59 5.39 0.06
CA MET A 140 -14.53 5.37 1.09
C MET A 140 -13.17 4.91 0.54
N ALA A 141 -13.13 4.17 -0.56
CA ALA A 141 -11.86 3.80 -1.21
C ALA A 141 -11.07 5.06 -1.64
N GLU A 142 -11.74 6.07 -2.19
CA GLU A 142 -11.13 7.34 -2.60
C GLU A 142 -10.66 8.20 -1.42
N VAL A 143 -11.42 8.16 -0.32
CA VAL A 143 -11.08 8.85 0.93
C VAL A 143 -9.83 8.22 1.55
N ILE A 144 -9.79 6.89 1.65
CA ILE A 144 -8.64 6.13 2.18
C ILE A 144 -7.41 6.32 1.28
N LYS A 145 -7.56 6.24 -0.05
CA LYS A 145 -6.50 6.57 -1.01
C LYS A 145 -5.89 7.92 -0.72
N THR A 146 -6.73 8.95 -0.56
CA THR A 146 -6.28 10.31 -0.31
C THR A 146 -5.52 10.41 1.00
N ALA A 147 -6.01 9.79 2.07
CA ALA A 147 -5.31 9.74 3.35
C ALA A 147 -3.95 9.02 3.24
N ALA A 148 -3.92 7.86 2.57
CA ALA A 148 -2.74 7.04 2.39
C ALA A 148 -1.60 7.76 1.65
N ILE A 149 -1.90 8.68 0.72
CA ILE A 149 -0.87 9.43 -0.02
C ILE A 149 -0.49 10.78 0.60
N SER A 150 -1.27 11.28 1.58
CA SER A 150 -1.16 12.70 1.98
C SER A 150 -1.17 13.00 3.48
N ASN A 151 -1.81 12.17 4.30
CA ASN A 151 -2.08 12.53 5.68
C ASN A 151 -2.24 11.28 6.56
N LYS A 152 -1.17 10.97 7.31
CA LYS A 152 -1.17 9.87 8.28
C LYS A 152 -2.21 10.03 9.38
N HIS A 153 -2.41 11.25 9.90
CA HIS A 153 -3.40 11.49 10.93
C HIS A 153 -4.82 11.18 10.44
N LEU A 154 -5.17 11.63 9.23
CA LEU A 154 -6.46 11.29 8.62
C LEU A 154 -6.61 9.78 8.45
N PHE A 155 -5.55 9.08 8.03
CA PHE A 155 -5.58 7.62 7.90
C PHE A 155 -5.82 6.90 9.24
N ASP A 156 -5.15 7.36 10.30
CA ASP A 156 -5.32 6.82 11.66
C ASP A 156 -6.75 7.10 12.20
N GLU A 157 -7.32 8.28 11.89
CA GLU A 157 -8.73 8.59 12.17
C GLU A 157 -9.69 7.65 11.42
N LEU A 158 -9.44 7.34 10.15
CA LEU A 158 -10.25 6.41 9.37
C LEU A 158 -10.15 4.97 9.91
N SER A 159 -8.98 4.57 10.40
CA SER A 159 -8.75 3.23 10.98
C SER A 159 -9.57 2.96 12.25
N THR A 160 -10.17 3.98 12.85
CA THR A 160 -11.06 3.87 14.03
C THR A 160 -12.42 4.54 13.81
N GLY A 161 -12.65 5.12 12.64
CA GLY A 161 -13.74 6.07 12.37
C GLY A 161 -15.00 5.48 11.73
N LYS A 162 -15.05 4.17 11.48
CA LYS A 162 -16.18 3.50 10.79
C LYS A 162 -17.52 3.84 11.42
N GLU A 163 -17.65 3.60 12.72
CA GLU A 163 -18.91 3.77 13.44
C GLU A 163 -19.43 5.20 13.33
N LYS A 164 -18.55 6.19 13.50
CA LYS A 164 -18.89 7.61 13.35
C LYS A 164 -19.33 7.97 11.94
N ILE A 165 -18.64 7.45 10.92
CA ILE A 165 -19.01 7.71 9.51
C ILE A 165 -20.36 7.07 9.18
N TYR A 166 -20.57 5.80 9.55
CA TYR A 166 -21.81 5.09 9.25
C TYR A 166 -23.00 5.63 10.07
N ALA A 167 -22.79 6.08 11.31
CA ALA A 167 -23.78 6.84 12.06
C ALA A 167 -24.11 8.15 11.34
N ALA A 168 -23.10 8.96 10.98
CA ALA A 168 -23.30 10.25 10.33
C ALA A 168 -24.06 10.18 8.99
N VAL A 169 -24.01 9.06 8.27
CA VAL A 169 -24.79 8.84 7.03
C VAL A 169 -26.13 8.14 7.28
N SER A 170 -26.42 7.71 8.51
CA SER A 170 -27.73 7.14 8.88
C SER A 170 -28.84 8.20 8.95
N THR A 171 -30.10 7.76 8.83
CA THR A 171 -31.30 8.59 8.92
C THR A 171 -31.82 8.75 10.34
N THR A 172 -31.58 7.80 11.23
CA THR A 172 -32.27 7.71 12.53
C THR A 172 -31.35 7.70 13.76
N ASP A 173 -30.03 7.56 13.59
CA ASP A 173 -29.13 7.36 14.73
C ASP A 173 -27.75 8.00 14.47
N TYR A 174 -27.63 9.29 14.77
CA TYR A 174 -26.37 10.03 14.68
C TYR A 174 -26.31 11.17 15.70
N THR A 175 -25.10 11.49 16.15
CA THR A 175 -24.82 12.67 16.97
C THR A 175 -24.26 13.81 16.13
N ASP A 176 -24.29 15.04 16.65
CA ASP A 176 -23.62 16.19 16.02
C ASP A 176 -22.11 15.94 15.87
N SER A 177 -21.50 15.22 16.81
CA SER A 177 -20.09 14.81 16.74
C SER A 177 -19.81 13.92 15.52
N ASP A 178 -20.72 12.99 15.19
CA ASP A 178 -20.57 12.11 14.03
C ASP A 178 -20.62 12.92 12.73
N ARG A 179 -21.56 13.86 12.63
CA ARG A 179 -21.67 14.79 11.49
C ARG A 179 -20.44 15.67 11.35
N GLN A 180 -19.91 16.19 12.45
CA GLN A 180 -18.68 16.98 12.45
C GLN A 180 -17.47 16.13 12.05
N PHE A 181 -17.41 14.87 12.48
CA PHE A 181 -16.38 13.92 12.07
C PHE A 181 -16.41 13.69 10.54
N LEU A 182 -17.57 13.31 10.00
CA LEU A 182 -17.74 13.10 8.56
C LEU A 182 -17.43 14.36 7.75
N THR A 183 -17.94 15.52 8.19
CA THR A 183 -17.69 16.81 7.53
C THR A 183 -16.19 17.12 7.50
N ARG A 184 -15.47 16.90 8.61
CA ARG A 184 -14.01 17.10 8.65
C ARG A 184 -13.27 16.17 7.70
N VAL A 185 -13.65 14.89 7.65
CA VAL A 185 -13.04 13.90 6.72
C VAL A 185 -13.23 14.35 5.28
N ILE A 186 -14.46 14.74 4.89
CA ILE A 186 -14.77 15.24 3.55
C ILE A 186 -13.96 16.51 3.26
N CYS A 187 -14.00 17.51 4.14
CA CYS A 187 -13.29 18.76 3.94
C CYS A 187 -11.78 18.56 3.81
N THR A 188 -11.18 17.68 4.61
CA THR A 188 -9.73 17.40 4.57
C THR A 188 -9.35 16.73 3.25
N THR A 189 -10.13 15.74 2.82
CA THR A 189 -9.95 15.04 1.53
C THR A 189 -10.06 16.01 0.35
N VAL A 190 -11.12 16.83 0.33
CA VAL A 190 -11.37 17.81 -0.74
C VAL A 190 -10.29 18.89 -0.76
N LYS A 191 -9.85 19.39 0.40
CA LYS A 191 -8.76 20.37 0.50
C LYS A 191 -7.46 19.85 -0.11
N PHE A 192 -7.09 18.59 0.17
CA PHE A 192 -5.89 18.01 -0.42
C PHE A 192 -5.99 17.93 -1.95
N LYS A 193 -7.10 17.41 -2.48
CA LYS A 193 -7.34 17.33 -3.92
C LYS A 193 -7.33 18.72 -4.57
N ALA A 194 -8.00 19.70 -3.97
CA ALA A 194 -8.03 21.07 -4.46
C ALA A 194 -6.62 21.69 -4.51
N ASN A 195 -5.81 21.50 -3.46
CA ASN A 195 -4.43 21.97 -3.41
C ASN A 195 -3.58 21.33 -4.51
N VAL A 196 -3.64 20.00 -4.66
CA VAL A 196 -2.90 19.26 -5.69
C VAL A 196 -3.29 19.71 -7.11
N VAL A 197 -4.60 19.88 -7.38
CA VAL A 197 -5.09 20.34 -8.68
C VAL A 197 -4.71 21.80 -8.95
N THR A 198 -4.68 22.65 -7.93
CA THR A 198 -4.24 24.06 -8.05
C THR A 198 -2.77 24.14 -8.43
N LEU A 199 -1.94 23.28 -7.83
CA LEU A 199 -0.51 23.23 -8.10
C LEU A 199 -0.16 22.54 -9.42
N ASP A 200 -1.00 21.62 -9.90
CA ASP A 200 -0.77 20.84 -11.12
C ASP A 200 -2.07 20.51 -11.87
N GLU A 201 -2.67 21.53 -12.50
CA GLU A 201 -3.96 21.39 -13.19
C GLU A 201 -3.89 20.38 -14.35
N ARG A 202 -2.77 20.30 -15.07
CA ARG A 202 -2.64 19.50 -16.30
C ARG A 202 -1.95 18.14 -16.10
N GLU A 203 -1.76 17.71 -14.85
CA GLU A 203 -1.17 16.41 -14.52
C GLU A 203 0.24 16.19 -15.09
N GLY A 204 1.10 17.21 -14.93
CA GLY A 204 2.52 17.14 -15.31
C GLY A 204 3.40 16.40 -14.29
N GLY A 205 2.92 16.25 -13.04
CA GLY A 205 3.68 15.64 -11.96
C GLY A 205 2.83 15.32 -10.72
N LEU A 206 2.63 16.32 -9.85
CA LEU A 206 2.03 16.18 -8.52
C LEU A 206 0.61 15.61 -8.56
N ARG A 207 -0.21 16.01 -9.55
CA ARG A 207 -1.59 15.51 -9.69
C ARG A 207 -1.64 14.02 -10.02
N GLY A 208 -0.55 13.46 -10.55
CA GLY A 208 -0.41 12.02 -10.74
C GLY A 208 -0.56 11.22 -9.44
N LEU A 209 -0.26 11.80 -8.26
CA LEU A 209 -0.44 11.12 -6.96
C LEU A 209 -1.88 10.72 -6.67
N LEU A 210 -2.86 11.47 -7.19
CA LEU A 210 -4.28 11.16 -7.02
C LEU A 210 -4.70 9.85 -7.70
N ASN A 211 -3.83 9.26 -8.52
CA ASN A 211 -4.02 7.98 -9.18
C ASN A 211 -3.39 6.81 -8.42
N PHE A 212 -3.07 6.95 -7.13
CA PHE A 212 -2.69 5.79 -6.31
C PHE A 212 -3.79 4.72 -6.36
N GLY A 213 -3.41 3.48 -6.66
CA GLY A 213 -4.29 2.36 -6.90
C GLY A 213 -5.02 2.36 -8.25
N HIS A 214 -4.88 3.41 -9.07
CA HIS A 214 -5.63 3.53 -10.33
C HIS A 214 -4.92 2.92 -11.53
N SER A 215 -3.61 2.67 -11.44
CA SER A 215 -2.88 2.10 -12.58
C SER A 215 -3.29 0.65 -12.79
N ILE A 216 -3.32 -0.13 -11.70
CA ILE A 216 -3.87 -1.48 -11.70
C ILE A 216 -5.40 -1.42 -11.60
N GLY A 217 -5.96 -0.53 -10.77
CA GLY A 217 -7.40 -0.41 -10.56
C GLY A 217 -8.21 -0.14 -11.83
N HIS A 218 -7.79 0.82 -12.69
CA HIS A 218 -8.48 1.05 -13.96
C HIS A 218 -8.36 -0.13 -14.93
N ALA A 219 -7.26 -0.88 -14.87
CA ALA A 219 -7.09 -2.06 -15.70
C ALA A 219 -8.06 -3.17 -15.27
N LEU A 220 -8.31 -3.33 -13.97
CA LEU A 220 -9.34 -4.22 -13.45
C LEU A 220 -10.75 -3.72 -13.77
N GLU A 221 -11.02 -2.42 -13.56
CA GLU A 221 -12.32 -1.79 -13.84
C GLU A 221 -12.74 -1.96 -15.29
N ALA A 222 -11.81 -1.81 -16.24
CA ALA A 222 -12.08 -2.00 -17.66
C ALA A 222 -12.49 -3.44 -18.03
N ILE A 223 -12.21 -4.42 -17.17
CA ILE A 223 -12.57 -5.84 -17.37
C ILE A 223 -13.84 -6.19 -16.59
N LEU A 224 -13.93 -5.72 -15.33
CA LEU A 224 -14.96 -6.13 -14.37
C LEU A 224 -16.22 -5.24 -14.38
N SER A 225 -16.15 -4.07 -15.01
CA SER A 225 -17.30 -3.19 -15.19
C SER A 225 -18.36 -3.86 -16.07
N PRO A 226 -19.68 -3.71 -15.77
CA PRO A 226 -20.25 -2.82 -14.76
C PRO A 226 -20.56 -3.50 -13.41
N LEU A 227 -20.15 -4.76 -13.21
CA LEU A 227 -20.51 -5.52 -12.01
C LEU A 227 -19.74 -5.04 -10.76
N TRP A 228 -18.46 -4.73 -10.94
CA TRP A 228 -17.62 -4.11 -9.93
C TRP A 228 -17.64 -2.59 -10.08
N LEU A 229 -17.81 -1.89 -8.96
CA LEU A 229 -17.80 -0.43 -8.91
C LEU A 229 -16.36 0.11 -8.99
N HIS A 230 -16.24 1.39 -9.31
CA HIS A 230 -14.95 2.06 -9.47
C HIS A 230 -14.05 1.95 -8.22
N GLY A 231 -14.56 2.33 -7.05
CA GLY A 231 -13.87 2.24 -5.77
C GLY A 231 -13.53 0.80 -5.39
N GLU A 232 -14.35 -0.17 -5.80
CA GLU A 232 -14.07 -1.60 -5.62
C GLU A 232 -12.87 -2.07 -6.45
N CYS A 233 -12.67 -1.53 -7.65
CA CYS A 233 -11.50 -1.81 -8.47
C CYS A 233 -10.26 -1.04 -7.98
N VAL A 234 -10.44 0.23 -7.60
CA VAL A 234 -9.38 1.11 -7.07
C VAL A 234 -8.80 0.53 -5.78
N LEU A 235 -9.61 -0.03 -4.88
CA LEU A 235 -9.08 -0.63 -3.65
C LEU A 235 -8.15 -1.82 -3.93
N ILE A 236 -8.50 -2.70 -4.88
CA ILE A 236 -7.66 -3.85 -5.23
C ILE A 236 -6.38 -3.34 -5.87
N GLY A 237 -6.50 -2.33 -6.74
CA GLY A 237 -5.35 -1.62 -7.29
C GLY A 237 -4.45 -1.00 -6.21
N MET A 238 -5.01 -0.38 -5.17
CA MET A 238 -4.22 0.16 -4.05
C MET A 238 -3.43 -0.93 -3.34
N ILE A 239 -4.04 -2.09 -3.08
CA ILE A 239 -3.37 -3.23 -2.43
C ILE A 239 -2.23 -3.75 -3.32
N MET A 240 -2.49 -3.94 -4.62
CA MET A 240 -1.46 -4.41 -5.56
C MET A 240 -0.33 -3.40 -5.74
N GLU A 241 -0.63 -2.10 -5.83
CA GLU A 241 0.38 -1.04 -5.95
C GLU A 241 1.19 -0.88 -4.66
N ALA A 242 0.58 -1.07 -3.48
CA ALA A 242 1.29 -1.09 -2.21
C ALA A 242 2.20 -2.33 -2.06
N ARG A 243 1.74 -3.52 -2.49
CA ARG A 243 2.56 -4.74 -2.55
C ARG A 243 3.75 -4.59 -3.52
N LEU A 244 3.53 -3.92 -4.65
CA LEU A 244 4.59 -3.56 -5.59
C LEU A 244 5.61 -2.63 -4.94
N ALA A 245 5.18 -1.58 -4.24
CA ALA A 245 6.09 -0.71 -3.50
C ALA A 245 6.89 -1.48 -2.44
N CYS A 246 6.26 -2.42 -1.73
CA CYS A 246 6.93 -3.28 -0.76
C CYS A 246 7.96 -4.23 -1.41
N THR A 247 7.61 -4.82 -2.55
CA THR A 247 8.49 -5.73 -3.30
C THR A 247 9.75 -5.00 -3.80
N LEU A 248 9.59 -3.73 -4.16
CA LEU A 248 10.66 -2.83 -4.57
C LEU A 248 11.46 -2.23 -3.38
N GLY A 249 11.14 -2.61 -2.14
CA GLY A 249 11.83 -2.15 -0.93
C GLY A 249 11.52 -0.70 -0.53
N HIS A 250 10.42 -0.11 -1.01
CA HIS A 250 10.06 1.28 -0.72
C HIS A 250 9.20 1.45 0.54
N CYS A 251 8.43 0.43 0.89
CA CYS A 251 7.64 0.40 2.11
C CYS A 251 7.71 -1.00 2.72
N THR A 252 7.17 -1.14 3.93
CA THR A 252 7.15 -2.42 4.64
C THR A 252 5.83 -3.16 4.40
N ILE A 253 5.78 -4.46 4.67
CA ILE A 253 4.56 -5.24 4.52
C ILE A 253 3.50 -4.82 5.55
N GLU A 254 3.90 -4.37 6.74
CA GLU A 254 2.99 -3.86 7.76
C GLU A 254 2.26 -2.58 7.30
N LEU A 255 2.84 -1.80 6.40
CA LEU A 255 2.13 -0.70 5.76
C LEU A 255 1.01 -1.23 4.86
N VAL A 256 1.30 -2.28 4.08
CA VAL A 256 0.32 -2.93 3.21
C VAL A 256 -0.82 -3.51 4.05
N ASP A 257 -0.48 -4.19 5.15
CA ASP A 257 -1.47 -4.76 6.08
C ASP A 257 -2.34 -3.68 6.71
N LYS A 258 -1.75 -2.57 7.18
CA LYS A 258 -2.51 -1.42 7.70
C LYS A 258 -3.48 -0.86 6.66
N LEU A 259 -3.05 -0.77 5.40
CA LEU A 259 -3.91 -0.35 4.29
C LEU A 259 -5.06 -1.33 4.08
N ILE A 260 -4.78 -2.64 4.03
CA ILE A 260 -5.79 -3.70 3.86
C ILE A 260 -6.79 -3.68 5.01
N ASP A 261 -6.33 -3.63 6.26
CA ASP A 261 -7.20 -3.65 7.44
C ASP A 261 -8.08 -2.40 7.51
N CYS A 262 -7.54 -1.22 7.16
CA CYS A 262 -8.35 -0.01 7.03
C CYS A 262 -9.41 -0.16 5.92
N LEU A 263 -9.08 -0.72 4.76
CA LEU A 263 -10.07 -0.97 3.70
C LEU A 263 -11.15 -1.97 4.15
N LYS A 264 -10.76 -3.11 4.74
CA LYS A 264 -11.69 -4.12 5.29
C LYS A 264 -12.67 -3.52 6.29
N LEU A 265 -12.21 -2.57 7.11
CA LEU A 265 -13.06 -1.88 8.07
C LEU A 265 -14.29 -1.24 7.40
N TYR A 266 -14.16 -0.68 6.20
CA TYR A 266 -15.27 -0.03 5.48
C TYR A 266 -16.07 -0.97 4.57
N ASN A 267 -16.05 -2.28 4.86
CA ASN A 267 -16.77 -3.33 4.12
C ASN A 267 -16.39 -3.40 2.62
N LEU A 268 -15.17 -2.99 2.29
CA LEU A 268 -14.62 -3.02 0.94
C LEU A 268 -14.07 -4.42 0.61
N PRO A 269 -14.37 -5.00 -0.57
CA PRO A 269 -13.93 -6.35 -0.94
C PRO A 269 -12.43 -6.37 -1.27
N THR A 270 -11.59 -6.50 -0.25
CA THR A 270 -10.11 -6.50 -0.38
C THR A 270 -9.51 -7.70 -1.11
N VAL A 271 -10.32 -8.69 -1.44
CA VAL A 271 -9.95 -9.88 -2.20
C VAL A 271 -11.04 -10.14 -3.23
N LEU A 272 -10.65 -10.36 -4.49
CA LEU A 272 -11.58 -10.80 -5.52
C LEU A 272 -12.01 -12.24 -5.25
N ASP A 273 -13.27 -12.58 -5.48
CA ASP A 273 -13.71 -13.98 -5.42
C ASP A 273 -13.06 -14.82 -6.54
N ILE A 274 -13.14 -16.15 -6.39
CA ILE A 274 -12.49 -17.10 -7.30
C ILE A 274 -13.02 -16.97 -8.74
N GLU A 275 -14.32 -16.75 -8.89
CA GLU A 275 -14.96 -16.64 -10.21
C GLU A 275 -14.47 -15.38 -10.92
N THR A 276 -14.53 -14.24 -10.24
CA THR A 276 -14.00 -12.97 -10.75
C THR A 276 -12.51 -13.06 -11.08
N ARG A 277 -11.70 -13.71 -10.23
CA ARG A 277 -10.27 -13.91 -10.52
C ARG A 277 -10.01 -14.73 -11.79
N ASN A 278 -10.84 -15.74 -12.06
CA ASN A 278 -10.69 -16.57 -13.25
C ASN A 278 -11.00 -15.82 -14.55
N GLU A 279 -11.74 -14.71 -14.50
CA GLU A 279 -11.98 -13.84 -15.65
C GLU A 279 -10.76 -12.97 -16.00
N LEU A 280 -9.88 -12.72 -15.01
CA LEU A 280 -8.74 -11.84 -15.16
C LEU A 280 -7.53 -12.57 -15.74
N LYS A 281 -7.07 -12.10 -16.90
CA LYS A 281 -5.83 -12.57 -17.53
C LYS A 281 -4.73 -11.53 -17.41
N LEU A 282 -3.53 -11.97 -17.01
CA LEU A 282 -2.37 -11.11 -16.85
C LEU A 282 -2.09 -10.28 -18.11
N ASP A 283 -2.06 -10.91 -19.28
CA ASP A 283 -1.78 -10.22 -20.55
C ASP A 283 -2.81 -9.13 -20.87
N GLN A 284 -4.08 -9.36 -20.51
CA GLN A 284 -5.16 -8.40 -20.71
C GLN A 284 -4.98 -7.18 -19.80
N ILE A 285 -4.71 -7.41 -18.51
CA ILE A 285 -4.41 -6.34 -17.54
C ILE A 285 -3.20 -5.53 -18.02
N MET A 286 -2.09 -6.21 -18.35
CA MET A 286 -0.86 -5.57 -18.80
C MET A 286 -1.03 -4.80 -20.11
N ASN A 287 -1.92 -5.25 -21.00
CA ASN A 287 -2.26 -4.55 -22.24
C ASN A 287 -3.07 -3.29 -21.99
N ILE A 288 -4.07 -3.33 -21.09
CA ILE A 288 -4.85 -2.15 -20.71
C ILE A 288 -3.95 -1.12 -20.02
N MET A 289 -3.05 -1.55 -19.15
CA MET A 289 -2.08 -0.67 -18.49
C MET A 289 -1.13 0.06 -19.46
N LYS A 290 -1.04 -0.32 -20.75
CA LYS A 290 -0.24 0.43 -21.75
C LYS A 290 -0.81 1.80 -22.04
N VAL A 291 -2.14 1.96 -22.00
CA VAL A 291 -2.82 3.22 -22.31
C VAL A 291 -3.12 4.07 -21.08
N ASP A 292 -2.53 3.72 -19.93
CA ASP A 292 -2.60 4.57 -18.75
C ASP A 292 -1.99 5.95 -19.05
N LYS A 293 -2.77 7.00 -18.77
CA LYS A 293 -2.43 8.39 -19.09
C LYS A 293 -1.14 8.88 -18.42
N LYS A 294 -0.71 8.22 -17.34
CA LYS A 294 0.52 8.56 -16.60
C LYS A 294 1.77 8.09 -17.32
N ASN A 295 1.65 7.13 -18.23
CA ASN A 295 2.78 6.52 -18.91
C ASN A 295 3.55 7.53 -19.77
N LYS A 296 4.85 7.31 -19.90
CA LYS A 296 5.72 8.08 -20.80
C LYS A 296 6.27 7.15 -21.87
N GLY A 297 5.68 7.20 -23.05
CA GLY A 297 5.97 6.25 -24.12
C GLY A 297 5.62 4.82 -23.68
N THR A 298 6.61 3.92 -23.69
CA THR A 298 6.44 2.52 -23.27
C THR A 298 6.65 2.29 -21.76
N GLN A 299 7.12 3.30 -21.02
CA GLN A 299 7.38 3.20 -19.59
C GLN A 299 6.10 3.39 -18.79
N LYS A 300 5.73 2.34 -18.03
CA LYS A 300 4.60 2.39 -17.11
C LYS A 300 4.95 3.22 -15.88
N ARG A 301 4.00 4.06 -15.44
CA ARG A 301 4.19 4.92 -14.27
C ARG A 301 3.10 4.68 -13.21
N ILE A 302 3.53 4.33 -12.00
CA ILE A 302 2.67 3.90 -10.89
C ILE A 302 3.01 4.73 -9.64
N VAL A 303 2.01 5.06 -8.83
CA VAL A 303 2.26 5.77 -7.56
C VAL A 303 2.66 4.75 -6.50
N LEU A 304 3.84 4.93 -5.91
CA LEU A 304 4.38 4.02 -4.89
C LEU A 304 4.37 4.72 -3.53
N LEU A 305 3.83 4.04 -2.52
CA LEU A 305 3.88 4.50 -1.14
C LEU A 305 5.26 4.22 -0.54
N SER A 306 5.76 5.14 0.28
CA SER A 306 6.94 4.91 1.13
C SER A 306 6.53 4.68 2.58
N GLU A 307 5.52 5.40 3.03
CA GLU A 307 4.91 5.33 4.35
C GLU A 307 3.44 5.79 4.23
N ILE A 308 2.58 5.48 5.21
CA ILE A 308 1.22 6.02 5.21
C ILE A 308 1.28 7.54 5.33
N GLY A 309 0.62 8.23 4.41
CA GLY A 309 0.62 9.69 4.29
C GLY A 309 1.70 10.23 3.35
N ASN A 310 2.52 9.38 2.73
CA ASN A 310 3.61 9.82 1.86
C ASN A 310 3.89 8.85 0.70
N THR A 311 4.56 9.36 -0.32
CA THR A 311 4.88 8.63 -1.55
C THR A 311 6.37 8.73 -1.83
N VAL A 312 6.93 7.71 -2.50
CA VAL A 312 8.36 7.62 -2.85
C VAL A 312 8.82 8.86 -3.62
N GLU A 313 8.00 9.29 -4.57
CA GLU A 313 8.20 10.52 -5.33
C GLU A 313 6.92 11.37 -5.28
N LYS A 314 7.05 12.69 -5.42
CA LYS A 314 5.89 13.60 -5.59
C LYS A 314 5.30 13.57 -7.01
N LYS A 315 5.26 12.38 -7.61
CA LYS A 315 4.72 12.02 -8.93
C LYS A 315 4.70 10.48 -9.04
N ALA A 316 4.07 9.92 -10.07
CA ALA A 316 4.15 8.49 -10.34
C ALA A 316 5.59 8.05 -10.74
N SER A 317 6.08 6.96 -10.18
CA SER A 317 7.41 6.39 -10.42
C SER A 317 7.43 5.47 -11.63
N ASN A 318 8.56 5.37 -12.31
CA ASN A 318 8.74 4.43 -13.41
C ASN A 318 8.85 3.00 -12.85
N VAL A 319 8.06 2.06 -13.37
CA VAL A 319 8.09 0.66 -12.93
C VAL A 319 8.29 -0.27 -14.14
N PRO A 320 9.29 -1.17 -14.12
CA PRO A 320 9.45 -2.20 -15.15
C PRO A 320 8.26 -3.16 -15.21
N ASN A 321 7.94 -3.66 -16.41
CA ASN A 321 6.80 -4.58 -16.58
C ASN A 321 6.92 -5.85 -15.72
N HIS A 322 8.12 -6.43 -15.61
CA HIS A 322 8.32 -7.67 -14.86
C HIS A 322 7.99 -7.53 -13.37
N GLU A 323 8.21 -6.36 -12.78
CA GLU A 323 7.86 -6.11 -11.37
C GLU A 323 6.35 -6.06 -11.14
N ILE A 324 5.61 -5.45 -12.08
CA ILE A 324 4.14 -5.44 -12.05
C ILE A 324 3.60 -6.86 -12.22
N GLU A 325 4.19 -7.63 -13.14
CA GLU A 325 3.83 -9.03 -13.36
C GLU A 325 4.12 -9.91 -12.13
N ASN A 326 5.23 -9.69 -11.43
CA ASN A 326 5.61 -10.44 -10.24
C ASN A 326 4.58 -10.31 -9.12
N VAL A 327 3.91 -9.16 -9.02
CA VAL A 327 2.85 -8.93 -8.02
C VAL A 327 1.50 -9.48 -8.51
N LEU A 328 1.19 -9.35 -9.80
CA LEU A 328 -0.09 -9.81 -10.35
C LEU A 328 -0.16 -11.32 -10.54
N LYS A 329 0.93 -12.00 -10.92
CA LYS A 329 0.94 -13.45 -11.21
C LYS A 329 0.45 -14.28 -10.02
N PRO A 330 1.00 -14.13 -8.79
CA PRO A 330 0.53 -14.91 -7.64
C PRO A 330 -0.92 -14.60 -7.28
N TYR A 331 -1.35 -13.35 -7.47
CA TYR A 331 -2.72 -12.92 -7.17
C TYR A 331 -3.76 -13.54 -8.13
N LEU A 332 -3.37 -13.78 -9.39
CA LEU A 332 -4.23 -14.33 -10.44
C LEU A 332 -4.16 -15.86 -10.54
N SER A 333 -3.09 -16.49 -10.06
CA SER A 333 -2.93 -17.94 -10.11
C SER A 333 -3.77 -18.64 -9.03
N ASN A 334 -4.86 -19.30 -9.43
CA ASN A 334 -5.53 -20.31 -8.60
C ASN A 334 -4.81 -21.66 -8.75
N ASN A 335 -4.49 -22.32 -7.63
CA ASN A 335 -4.15 -23.74 -7.60
C ASN A 335 -5.23 -24.53 -8.34
N HIS A 336 -4.85 -25.22 -9.42
CA HIS A 336 -5.72 -26.16 -10.10
C HIS A 336 -6.17 -27.26 -9.14
N SER A 337 -7.38 -27.17 -8.60
CA SER A 337 -8.15 -28.34 -8.20
C SER A 337 -8.52 -29.10 -9.49
N LYS A 338 -7.62 -29.99 -9.92
CA LYS A 338 -7.92 -30.98 -10.95
C LYS A 338 -9.12 -31.82 -10.47
N LYS A 339 -10.20 -31.81 -11.26
CA LYS A 339 -11.22 -32.85 -11.21
C LYS A 339 -10.53 -34.21 -11.24
N LEU A 340 -10.83 -35.07 -10.24
CA LEU A 340 -10.46 -36.48 -10.28
C LEU A 340 -11.07 -37.10 -11.54
N GLY A 341 -10.19 -37.39 -12.50
CA GLY A 341 -10.44 -38.20 -13.68
C GLY A 341 -9.32 -39.22 -13.76
N ASP A 342 -9.72 -40.46 -13.93
CA ASP A 342 -8.99 -41.71 -13.72
C ASP A 342 -7.59 -41.79 -14.38
N GLY A 343 -6.66 -42.40 -13.64
CA GLY A 343 -5.48 -43.12 -14.18
C GLY A 343 -4.41 -42.32 -14.92
N THR A 344 -3.56 -41.55 -14.21
CA THR A 344 -2.12 -41.46 -14.52
C THR A 344 -1.34 -41.09 -13.26
N SER A 345 -0.25 -41.81 -13.01
CA SER A 345 0.62 -41.66 -11.83
C SER A 345 1.22 -40.25 -11.75
N HIS A 346 0.63 -39.41 -10.91
CA HIS A 346 1.21 -38.13 -10.49
C HIS A 346 2.09 -38.35 -9.26
N GLN A 347 3.36 -37.96 -9.35
CA GLN A 347 4.19 -37.69 -8.17
C GLN A 347 3.44 -36.70 -7.27
N GLN A 348 3.25 -37.07 -6.01
CA GLN A 348 2.66 -36.22 -4.99
C GLN A 348 3.42 -34.89 -4.86
N PRO A 349 2.74 -33.78 -4.52
CA PRO A 349 3.43 -32.57 -4.09
C PRO A 349 4.29 -32.91 -2.88
N SER A 350 5.57 -32.54 -2.95
CA SER A 350 6.55 -32.65 -1.87
C SER A 350 5.99 -32.02 -0.59
N SER A 351 5.86 -32.83 0.45
CA SER A 351 5.51 -32.41 1.80
C SER A 351 6.44 -31.29 2.26
N ILE A 352 5.88 -30.16 2.71
CA ILE A 352 6.64 -29.08 3.34
C ILE A 352 6.85 -29.47 4.81
N SER A 353 8.11 -29.63 5.23
CA SER A 353 8.53 -29.84 6.61
C SER A 353 9.23 -28.58 7.13
N PHE A 354 9.08 -28.27 8.42
CA PHE A 354 9.80 -27.19 9.09
C PHE A 354 10.26 -27.67 10.47
N SER A 355 11.38 -27.14 10.94
CA SER A 355 11.97 -27.46 12.25
C SER A 355 12.17 -26.17 13.04
N ILE A 356 11.95 -26.23 14.36
CA ILE A 356 12.16 -25.10 15.27
C ILE A 356 13.22 -25.52 16.29
N ASN A 357 14.37 -24.83 16.28
CA ASN A 357 15.41 -24.99 17.31
C ASN A 357 15.21 -23.93 18.40
N LEU A 358 15.00 -24.36 19.64
CA LEU A 358 14.87 -23.50 20.80
C LEU A 358 16.10 -23.69 21.69
N ILE A 359 16.96 -22.67 21.78
CA ILE A 359 18.09 -22.66 22.70
C ILE A 359 17.71 -21.79 23.90
N SER A 360 17.51 -22.39 25.06
CA SER A 360 17.23 -21.68 26.31
C SER A 360 18.32 -21.96 27.35
N SER A 361 18.76 -20.92 28.04
CA SER A 361 19.68 -21.00 29.18
C SER A 361 18.96 -21.22 30.52
N SER A 362 17.61 -21.28 30.53
CA SER A 362 16.78 -21.35 31.73
C SER A 362 15.94 -22.62 31.81
N ILE A 363 15.77 -23.12 33.04
CA ILE A 363 14.93 -24.27 33.42
C ILE A 363 13.47 -23.99 33.01
N GLY A 364 12.85 -24.89 32.25
CA GLY A 364 11.43 -24.77 31.84
C GLY A 364 11.08 -25.26 30.44
N LEU A 365 12.05 -25.81 29.68
CA LEU A 365 11.87 -26.26 28.29
C LEU A 365 10.72 -27.28 28.14
N ASP A 366 10.56 -28.19 29.09
CA ASP A 366 9.53 -29.24 29.04
C ASP A 366 8.09 -28.69 29.15
N GLN A 367 7.89 -27.63 29.94
CA GLN A 367 6.58 -26.94 30.03
C GLN A 367 6.27 -26.14 28.77
N LEU A 368 7.29 -25.58 28.13
CA LEU A 368 7.14 -24.86 26.86
C LEU A 368 6.78 -25.85 25.74
N ILE A 369 7.48 -26.99 25.66
CA ILE A 369 7.22 -28.07 24.69
C ILE A 369 5.81 -28.65 24.88
N SER A 370 5.39 -28.92 26.11
CA SER A 370 4.05 -29.45 26.40
C SER A 370 2.93 -28.47 26.01
N LYS A 371 3.13 -27.16 26.19
CA LYS A 371 2.12 -26.15 25.79
C LYS A 371 2.08 -25.94 24.27
N LEU A 372 3.24 -25.98 23.61
CA LEU A 372 3.35 -25.96 22.15
C LEU A 372 2.60 -27.15 21.52
N TYR A 373 2.76 -28.33 22.12
CA TYR A 373 2.08 -29.56 21.72
C TYR A 373 0.55 -29.43 21.74
N ASP A 374 -0.01 -28.88 22.82
CA ASP A 374 -1.47 -28.76 22.97
C ASP A 374 -2.09 -27.72 22.02
N ILE A 375 -1.37 -26.64 21.68
CA ILE A 375 -1.87 -25.59 20.76
C ILE A 375 -1.93 -26.11 19.32
N ILE A 376 -0.88 -26.80 18.87
CA ILE A 376 -0.79 -27.31 17.49
C ILE A 376 -1.82 -28.42 17.27
N LYS A 377 -1.95 -29.35 18.23
CA LYS A 377 -2.91 -30.47 18.14
C LYS A 377 -4.37 -30.00 18.10
N ASN A 378 -4.73 -29.03 18.94
CA ASN A 378 -6.12 -28.59 19.06
C ASN A 378 -6.57 -27.65 17.93
N LYS A 379 -5.66 -26.85 17.34
CA LYS A 379 -6.02 -25.84 16.33
C LYS A 379 -6.04 -26.39 14.89
N TYR A 380 -5.29 -27.44 14.58
CA TYR A 380 -5.10 -27.91 13.18
C TYR A 380 -5.57 -29.33 12.88
N GLN A 381 -6.13 -30.06 13.86
CA GLN A 381 -6.60 -31.46 13.69
C GLN A 381 -5.60 -32.39 12.98
N CYS A 382 -4.29 -32.12 13.12
CA CYS A 382 -3.23 -32.92 12.54
C CYS A 382 -2.95 -34.15 13.43
N VAL A 383 -2.57 -35.28 12.84
CA VAL A 383 -1.99 -36.40 13.59
C VAL A 383 -0.49 -36.15 13.74
N LEU A 384 -0.06 -35.72 14.93
CA LEU A 384 1.35 -35.54 15.29
C LEU A 384 1.93 -36.88 15.74
N THR A 385 2.97 -37.37 15.07
CA THR A 385 3.76 -38.54 15.51
C THR A 385 4.98 -38.04 16.29
N THR A 386 5.03 -38.33 17.58
CA THR A 386 6.22 -38.11 18.40
C THR A 386 7.24 -39.22 18.15
N SER A 387 8.43 -38.88 17.68
CA SER A 387 9.64 -39.69 17.90
C SER A 387 10.63 -38.85 18.71
N ILE A 388 10.70 -39.11 20.02
CA ILE A 388 11.86 -38.67 20.81
C ILE A 388 12.93 -39.74 20.57
N GLU A 389 13.79 -39.53 19.57
CA GLU A 389 14.99 -40.36 19.41
C GLU A 389 16.09 -39.84 20.34
N LEU A 390 16.13 -40.37 21.56
CA LEU A 390 17.41 -40.63 22.22
C LEU A 390 17.89 -41.96 21.64
N ASP A 391 18.97 -41.89 20.87
CA ASP A 391 19.55 -42.96 20.06
C ASP A 391 19.24 -44.39 20.54
N SER A 392 18.32 -45.09 19.85
CA SER A 392 18.54 -46.42 19.25
C SER A 392 17.22 -47.05 18.77
N SER A 393 17.06 -47.07 17.43
CA SER A 393 16.14 -47.89 16.62
C SER A 393 14.63 -47.61 16.67
N VAL A 394 14.00 -47.40 15.48
CA VAL A 394 12.94 -48.23 14.87
C VAL A 394 12.42 -47.61 13.54
N GLN A 395 11.90 -48.49 12.68
CA GLN A 395 11.51 -48.34 11.27
C GLN A 395 10.29 -47.45 10.96
N ALA A 396 10.24 -47.00 9.69
CA ALA A 396 9.26 -46.12 9.08
C ALA A 396 8.00 -46.82 8.53
N GLN A 397 6.84 -46.14 8.60
CA GLN A 397 5.80 -46.21 7.57
C GLN A 397 4.88 -44.97 7.57
N GLU A 398 4.73 -44.42 6.36
CA GLU A 398 3.77 -43.45 5.75
C GLU A 398 3.35 -42.14 6.48
N ASN A 399 3.50 -41.04 5.72
CA ASN A 399 3.08 -39.64 5.96
C ASN A 399 3.50 -38.99 7.29
N GLN A 400 4.80 -38.72 7.44
CA GLN A 400 5.36 -38.17 8.70
C GLN A 400 6.17 -36.88 8.51
N VAL A 401 6.11 -36.02 9.53
CA VAL A 401 6.98 -34.85 9.73
C VAL A 401 7.93 -35.20 10.89
N HIS A 402 9.24 -35.14 10.67
CA HIS A 402 10.25 -35.43 11.68
C HIS A 402 10.84 -34.14 12.27
N ILE A 403 11.02 -34.10 13.60
CA ILE A 403 11.66 -33.01 14.34
C ILE A 403 12.93 -33.59 14.99
N TYR A 404 14.09 -33.00 14.69
CA TYR A 404 15.38 -33.43 15.24
C TYR A 404 15.96 -32.35 16.14
N PHE A 405 16.53 -32.77 17.27
CA PHE A 405 17.37 -31.92 18.12
C PHE A 405 18.82 -32.34 17.92
N THR A 406 19.69 -31.39 17.58
CA THR A 406 21.13 -31.62 17.45
C THR A 406 21.87 -30.84 18.52
N THR A 407 23.00 -31.38 19.00
CA THR A 407 23.93 -30.68 19.89
C THR A 407 25.00 -29.89 19.13
N GLU A 408 24.96 -29.91 17.79
CA GLU A 408 25.96 -29.29 16.90
C GLU A 408 25.27 -28.42 15.83
N PRO A 409 25.40 -27.08 15.91
CA PRO A 409 24.84 -26.16 14.92
C PRO A 409 25.37 -26.44 13.51
N GLY A 410 24.49 -26.49 12.50
CA GLY A 410 24.87 -26.59 11.09
C GLY A 410 25.09 -28.00 10.51
N SER A 411 24.67 -29.08 11.17
CA SER A 411 24.75 -30.44 10.60
C SER A 411 23.58 -30.73 9.62
N THR A 412 23.90 -30.94 8.34
CA THR A 412 22.94 -31.33 7.30
C THR A 412 22.75 -32.84 7.25
N ARG A 413 21.51 -33.35 7.27
CA ARG A 413 21.19 -34.69 6.75
C ARG A 413 20.50 -34.54 5.39
N SER A 414 21.29 -34.75 4.32
CA SER A 414 20.88 -34.83 2.91
C SER A 414 20.65 -33.50 2.15
N ALA A 415 20.98 -33.52 0.86
CA ALA A 415 20.98 -32.37 -0.06
C ALA A 415 19.62 -32.08 -0.72
N GLN A 416 18.55 -32.78 -0.31
CA GLN A 416 17.22 -32.69 -0.94
C GLN A 416 16.17 -32.01 -0.06
N ASP A 417 16.49 -31.73 1.19
CA ASP A 417 15.59 -31.10 2.16
C ASP A 417 15.95 -29.62 2.36
N ILE A 418 14.94 -28.75 2.44
CA ILE A 418 15.11 -27.31 2.74
C ILE A 418 14.96 -27.14 4.26
N TRP A 419 15.96 -26.54 4.91
CA TRP A 419 16.01 -26.38 6.37
C TRP A 419 16.05 -24.90 6.76
N PHE A 420 15.48 -24.59 7.92
CA PHE A 420 15.51 -23.26 8.53
C PHE A 420 16.17 -23.36 9.91
N GLU A 421 16.99 -22.37 10.27
CA GLU A 421 17.55 -22.21 11.61
C GLU A 421 17.13 -20.83 12.15
N TYR A 422 16.39 -20.83 13.26
CA TYR A 422 15.93 -19.61 13.92
C TYR A 422 16.58 -19.54 15.31
N VAL A 423 17.60 -18.69 15.46
CA VAL A 423 18.36 -18.58 16.72
C VAL A 423 17.78 -17.44 17.55
N VAL A 424 17.04 -17.79 18.62
CA VAL A 424 16.49 -16.82 19.58
C VAL A 424 17.36 -16.80 20.83
N THR A 425 18.05 -15.69 21.09
CA THR A 425 18.74 -15.45 22.37
C THR A 425 17.78 -14.77 23.34
N LEU A 426 17.16 -15.56 24.22
CA LEU A 426 16.20 -15.07 25.21
C LEU A 426 16.94 -14.59 26.46
N ASN A 427 16.90 -13.29 26.74
CA ASN A 427 17.33 -12.77 28.05
C ASN A 427 16.19 -12.44 29.02
N GLU A 428 14.92 -12.59 28.63
CA GLU A 428 13.78 -12.70 29.56
C GLU A 428 12.56 -13.17 28.76
N MET A 429 11.79 -14.10 29.33
CA MET A 429 10.67 -14.76 28.65
C MET A 429 9.49 -13.82 28.46
N ASP A 430 9.21 -13.39 27.22
CA ASP A 430 7.93 -12.77 26.88
C ASP A 430 7.01 -13.73 26.12
N TYR A 431 5.98 -14.20 26.84
CA TYR A 431 4.93 -15.11 26.40
C TYR A 431 4.20 -14.62 25.14
N HIS A 432 4.12 -13.30 24.93
CA HIS A 432 3.44 -12.72 23.77
C HIS A 432 4.20 -12.93 22.45
N PHE A 433 5.53 -12.94 22.50
CA PHE A 433 6.37 -13.17 21.32
C PHE A 433 6.30 -14.63 20.84
N LEU A 434 6.38 -15.58 21.76
CA LEU A 434 6.27 -17.02 21.47
C LEU A 434 4.89 -17.40 20.95
N ASN A 435 3.82 -16.90 21.54
CA ASN A 435 2.47 -17.11 21.02
C ASN A 435 2.32 -16.53 19.60
N GLY A 436 3.05 -15.46 19.30
CA GLY A 436 3.00 -14.83 18.00
C GLY A 436 3.79 -15.50 16.89
N ALA A 437 5.03 -15.90 17.17
CA ALA A 437 5.80 -16.74 16.27
C ALA A 437 5.06 -18.05 15.94
N MET A 438 4.39 -18.64 16.94
CA MET A 438 3.65 -19.88 16.76
C MET A 438 2.36 -19.72 15.96
N THR A 439 1.60 -18.64 16.16
CA THR A 439 0.39 -18.34 15.38
C THR A 439 0.73 -18.04 13.91
N PHE A 440 1.86 -17.36 13.68
CA PHE A 440 2.40 -17.08 12.34
C PHE A 440 2.79 -18.35 11.58
N ILE A 441 3.56 -19.25 12.20
CA ILE A 441 3.96 -20.53 11.59
C ILE A 441 2.73 -21.38 11.26
N THR A 442 1.75 -21.39 12.14
CA THR A 442 0.61 -22.26 11.97
C THR A 442 -0.44 -21.79 10.95
N ASP A 443 -0.61 -20.50 10.71
CA ASP A 443 -1.54 -20.01 9.70
C ASP A 443 -0.90 -19.93 8.28
N THR A 444 0.43 -19.75 8.20
CA THR A 444 1.22 -19.81 6.94
C THR A 444 1.13 -21.17 6.25
N ILE A 445 0.96 -22.24 7.02
CA ILE A 445 0.90 -23.63 6.51
C ILE A 445 -0.50 -24.01 6.02
N CYS A 446 -1.57 -23.34 6.50
CA CYS A 446 -2.94 -23.78 6.28
C CYS A 446 -3.79 -22.96 5.31
N THR A 447 -3.49 -21.69 5.01
CA THR A 447 -4.43 -20.83 4.27
C THR A 447 -3.87 -20.09 3.04
N GLN A 448 -2.56 -20.08 2.79
CA GLN A 448 -1.94 -19.21 1.76
C GLN A 448 -2.41 -17.73 1.83
N GLU A 449 -2.80 -17.23 3.02
CA GLU A 449 -3.07 -15.81 3.27
C GLU A 449 -2.42 -15.35 4.59
N GLU A 450 -1.80 -14.17 4.55
CA GLU A 450 -0.83 -13.62 5.51
C GLU A 450 -1.47 -12.75 6.61
N ARG A 451 -0.96 -12.84 7.85
CA ARG A 451 -1.05 -11.81 8.92
C ARG A 451 0.09 -11.93 9.95
N HIS A 452 0.56 -10.79 10.48
CA HIS A 452 1.60 -10.69 11.53
C HIS A 452 1.22 -9.89 12.79
N ILE A 453 2.04 -10.05 13.83
CA ILE A 453 1.82 -9.65 15.22
C ILE A 453 2.70 -8.46 15.61
N ASN A 454 2.09 -7.48 16.28
CA ASN A 454 2.75 -6.25 16.74
C ASN A 454 3.73 -6.48 17.89
N PRO A 455 5.02 -6.11 17.75
CA PRO A 455 5.92 -5.95 18.89
C PRO A 455 5.77 -4.53 19.48
N THR A 456 5.56 -4.46 20.80
CA THR A 456 5.80 -3.22 21.56
C THR A 456 7.28 -3.17 21.95
N SER A 457 7.88 -2.00 21.81
CA SER A 457 9.33 -1.76 21.82
C SER A 457 10.05 -2.06 23.15
N ASN A 458 11.25 -2.65 23.08
CA ASN A 458 12.49 -2.10 23.65
C ASN A 458 13.75 -2.87 23.16
N VAL A 459 14.38 -2.31 22.12
CA VAL A 459 15.72 -2.54 21.50
C VAL A 459 16.47 -3.84 21.83
N THR A 460 16.09 -4.93 21.17
CA THR A 460 16.99 -6.04 20.81
C THR A 460 17.53 -5.80 19.39
N THR A 461 18.83 -6.00 19.15
CA THR A 461 19.39 -5.97 17.79
C THR A 461 19.39 -7.39 17.21
N THR A 462 18.72 -7.57 16.08
CA THR A 462 18.58 -8.87 15.39
C THR A 462 19.31 -8.82 14.05
N PHE A 463 19.89 -9.94 13.63
CA PHE A 463 20.31 -10.12 12.24
C PHE A 463 19.89 -11.49 11.76
N VAL A 464 19.66 -11.62 10.46
CA VAL A 464 19.25 -12.88 9.83
C VAL A 464 20.38 -13.40 8.96
N THR A 465 20.61 -14.71 8.99
CA THR A 465 21.62 -15.39 8.18
C THR A 465 20.94 -16.31 7.15
N PRO A 466 20.66 -15.83 5.93
CA PRO A 466 20.03 -16.66 4.92
C PRO A 466 21.00 -17.77 4.47
N THR A 467 20.60 -19.03 4.61
CA THR A 467 21.37 -20.20 4.19
C THR A 467 21.17 -20.51 2.69
N ILE A 468 21.23 -19.48 1.86
CA ILE A 468 20.95 -19.54 0.42
C ILE A 468 22.23 -19.80 -0.38
N SER A 469 22.13 -20.71 -1.36
CA SER A 469 23.21 -20.97 -2.33
C SER A 469 23.14 -20.13 -3.61
N ASP A 470 21.96 -19.57 -3.92
CA ASP A 470 21.71 -18.65 -5.04
C ASP A 470 20.55 -17.67 -4.75
N TYR A 471 20.87 -16.40 -4.50
CA TYR A 471 19.94 -15.29 -4.27
C TYR A 471 19.18 -14.85 -5.52
N GLU A 472 19.63 -15.21 -6.73
CA GLU A 472 18.89 -14.94 -7.97
C GLU A 472 17.59 -15.74 -8.00
N SER A 473 17.67 -17.01 -7.59
CA SER A 473 16.55 -17.96 -7.57
C SER A 473 15.45 -17.64 -6.56
N VAL A 474 15.73 -16.76 -5.59
CA VAL A 474 14.79 -16.43 -4.51
C VAL A 474 13.88 -15.27 -4.93
N LEU A 475 12.56 -15.48 -4.87
CA LEU A 475 11.58 -14.44 -5.16
C LEU A 475 11.78 -13.23 -4.22
N PRO A 476 11.74 -11.98 -4.73
CA PRO A 476 11.98 -10.79 -3.91
C PRO A 476 11.08 -10.69 -2.67
N ILE A 477 9.81 -11.07 -2.79
CA ILE A 477 8.86 -11.06 -1.67
C ILE A 477 9.28 -12.02 -0.54
N VAL A 478 9.80 -13.19 -0.90
CA VAL A 478 10.27 -14.21 0.04
C VAL A 478 11.54 -13.74 0.76
N LEU A 479 12.47 -13.13 0.03
CA LEU A 479 13.69 -12.58 0.65
C LEU A 479 13.36 -11.41 1.57
N ASN A 480 12.43 -10.53 1.19
CA ASN A 480 12.02 -9.40 2.04
C ASN A 480 11.35 -9.87 3.33
N GLN A 481 10.54 -10.93 3.26
CA GLN A 481 9.95 -11.57 4.44
C GLN A 481 11.02 -12.18 5.37
N TRP A 482 12.04 -12.83 4.82
CA TRP A 482 13.11 -13.41 5.65
C TRP A 482 13.92 -12.36 6.38
N LEU A 483 14.02 -11.17 5.79
CA LEU A 483 14.75 -10.04 6.34
C LEU A 483 13.87 -9.15 7.22
N GLU A 484 12.59 -9.47 7.36
CA GLU A 484 11.64 -8.70 8.15
C GLU A 484 12.05 -8.71 9.63
N LEU A 485 11.93 -7.55 10.29
CA LEU A 485 12.35 -7.30 11.67
C LEU A 485 13.85 -7.49 11.96
N ALA A 486 14.67 -7.84 10.97
CA ALA A 486 16.13 -7.89 11.11
C ALA A 486 16.71 -6.46 11.04
N ASN A 487 17.72 -6.19 11.85
CA ASN A 487 18.50 -4.94 11.76
C ASN A 487 19.69 -5.07 10.82
N ALA A 488 20.06 -6.28 10.42
CA ALA A 488 21.10 -6.58 9.44
C ALA A 488 20.88 -7.96 8.80
N VAL A 489 21.52 -8.19 7.66
CA VAL A 489 21.57 -9.49 6.98
C VAL A 489 23.01 -10.00 6.95
N GLU A 490 23.24 -11.22 7.40
CA GLU A 490 24.51 -11.91 7.23
C GLU A 490 24.57 -12.63 5.88
N PHE A 491 25.37 -12.09 4.97
CA PHE A 491 25.63 -12.65 3.65
C PHE A 491 26.76 -13.69 3.75
N ARG A 492 26.38 -14.97 3.84
CA ARG A 492 27.28 -16.11 3.96
C ARG A 492 27.85 -16.56 2.62
N VAL A 493 29.08 -16.13 2.35
CA VAL A 493 29.80 -16.44 1.11
C VAL A 493 30.06 -17.94 0.96
N ASP A 494 30.33 -18.63 2.07
CA ASP A 494 30.65 -20.06 2.09
C ASP A 494 29.47 -20.97 1.72
N LEU A 495 28.24 -20.44 1.70
CA LEU A 495 27.03 -21.19 1.34
C LEU A 495 26.63 -21.05 -0.13
N LEU A 496 27.25 -20.12 -0.86
CA LEU A 496 27.00 -19.92 -2.28
C LEU A 496 27.36 -21.18 -3.08
N THR A 497 26.73 -21.32 -4.24
CA THR A 497 26.95 -22.46 -5.14
C THR A 497 28.46 -22.71 -5.36
N PRO A 498 28.94 -23.97 -5.30
CA PRO A 498 30.36 -24.28 -5.42
C PRO A 498 31.00 -23.70 -6.69
N GLN A 499 32.14 -23.03 -6.54
CA GLN A 499 32.87 -22.42 -7.66
C GLN A 499 34.17 -23.17 -7.95
N LYS A 500 34.57 -23.20 -9.22
CA LYS A 500 35.70 -24.03 -9.70
C LYS A 500 37.05 -23.35 -9.48
N ASP A 501 37.13 -22.03 -9.57
CA ASP A 501 38.36 -21.27 -9.37
C ASP A 501 38.14 -19.92 -8.65
N SER A 502 39.24 -19.23 -8.32
CA SER A 502 39.22 -18.00 -7.51
C SER A 502 38.49 -16.83 -8.19
N LYS A 503 38.51 -16.74 -9.52
CA LYS A 503 37.84 -15.66 -10.26
C LYS A 503 36.34 -15.89 -10.29
N ASP A 504 35.93 -17.14 -10.44
CA ASP A 504 34.53 -17.56 -10.36
C ASP A 504 33.93 -17.24 -8.99
N TRP A 505 34.69 -17.45 -7.91
CA TRP A 505 34.29 -17.02 -6.55
C TRP A 505 33.98 -15.53 -6.48
N ILE A 506 34.94 -14.67 -6.81
CA ILE A 506 34.78 -13.21 -6.67
C ILE A 506 33.62 -12.69 -7.56
N ILE A 507 33.55 -13.15 -8.81
CA ILE A 507 32.51 -12.70 -9.75
C ILE A 507 31.12 -13.17 -9.29
N ASN A 508 30.99 -14.44 -8.89
CA ASN A 508 29.71 -14.96 -8.43
C ASN A 508 29.27 -14.28 -7.14
N THR A 509 30.15 -14.18 -6.14
CA THR A 509 29.84 -13.51 -4.86
C THR A 509 29.38 -12.07 -5.07
N GLY A 510 30.06 -11.31 -5.95
CA GLY A 510 29.66 -9.94 -6.26
C GLY A 510 28.27 -9.85 -6.93
N LYS A 511 27.95 -10.78 -7.84
CA LYS A 511 26.61 -10.85 -8.46
C LYS A 511 25.52 -11.18 -7.43
N GLN A 512 25.77 -12.18 -6.58
CA GLN A 512 24.85 -12.61 -5.53
C GLN A 512 24.59 -11.49 -4.51
N LEU A 513 25.64 -10.76 -4.12
CA LEU A 513 25.53 -9.58 -3.28
C LEU A 513 24.70 -8.47 -3.95
N ALA A 514 24.89 -8.25 -5.25
CA ALA A 514 24.09 -7.28 -6.01
C ALA A 514 22.60 -7.65 -6.02
N TYR A 515 22.26 -8.95 -6.16
CA TYR A 515 20.88 -9.41 -6.07
C TYR A 515 20.28 -9.21 -4.68
N LEU A 516 21.04 -9.48 -3.61
CA LEU A 516 20.61 -9.18 -2.25
C LEU A 516 20.34 -7.67 -2.07
N ARG A 517 21.27 -6.81 -2.50
CA ARG A 517 21.16 -5.34 -2.39
C ARG A 517 20.02 -4.73 -3.21
N GLN A 518 19.60 -5.37 -4.30
CA GLN A 518 18.40 -4.94 -5.04
C GLN A 518 17.11 -5.15 -4.24
N LYS A 519 17.12 -6.13 -3.33
CA LYS A 519 15.93 -6.59 -2.60
C LYS A 519 15.86 -5.99 -1.20
N THR A 520 17.00 -5.70 -0.56
CA THR A 520 17.02 -5.12 0.80
C THR A 520 17.88 -3.87 0.93
N VAL A 521 17.41 -2.95 1.79
CA VAL A 521 18.16 -1.78 2.26
C VAL A 521 18.86 -2.03 3.61
N LEU A 522 18.71 -3.23 4.19
CA LEU A 522 19.33 -3.54 5.47
C LEU A 522 20.86 -3.51 5.38
N PRO A 523 21.53 -3.16 6.49
CA PRO A 523 22.97 -3.35 6.62
C PRO A 523 23.39 -4.79 6.30
N VAL A 524 24.41 -4.94 5.47
CA VAL A 524 24.94 -6.26 5.10
C VAL A 524 26.19 -6.56 5.92
N ILE A 525 26.17 -7.69 6.62
CA ILE A 525 27.33 -8.31 7.26
C ILE A 525 27.90 -9.34 6.29
N PHE A 526 29.05 -9.04 5.71
CA PHE A 526 29.71 -9.92 4.76
C PHE A 526 30.57 -10.93 5.50
N THR A 527 30.20 -12.21 5.44
CA THR A 527 30.88 -13.27 6.19
C THR A 527 31.41 -14.36 5.26
N VAL A 528 32.70 -14.65 5.39
CA VAL A 528 33.32 -15.85 4.82
C VAL A 528 33.62 -16.79 6.00
N ARG A 529 32.77 -17.80 6.22
CA ARG A 529 32.91 -18.68 7.38
C ARG A 529 33.69 -19.94 7.02
N THR A 530 34.81 -20.17 7.71
CA THR A 530 35.67 -21.32 7.46
C THR A 530 35.17 -22.58 8.18
N VAL A 531 35.63 -23.76 7.75
CA VAL A 531 35.30 -25.05 8.40
C VAL A 531 35.56 -25.05 9.92
N PRO A 532 36.71 -24.54 10.44
CA PRO A 532 36.94 -24.42 11.88
C PRO A 532 35.89 -23.59 12.64
N GLN A 533 35.19 -22.70 11.95
CA GLN A 533 34.13 -21.88 12.52
C GLN A 533 32.74 -22.47 12.28
N ALA A 534 32.60 -23.73 11.84
CA ALA A 534 31.32 -24.30 11.40
C ALA A 534 30.74 -23.64 10.14
N GLY A 535 31.61 -23.18 9.23
CA GLY A 535 31.26 -22.82 7.86
C GLY A 535 31.65 -23.91 6.86
N LYS A 536 31.52 -23.60 5.56
CA LYS A 536 31.92 -24.51 4.46
C LYS A 536 33.18 -24.06 3.72
N PHE A 537 33.73 -22.89 4.03
CA PHE A 537 34.91 -22.37 3.33
C PHE A 537 36.17 -23.11 3.77
N ASP A 538 36.96 -23.59 2.81
CA ASP A 538 38.21 -24.30 3.07
C ASP A 538 39.25 -23.33 3.66
N PRO A 539 39.70 -23.51 4.92
CA PRO A 539 40.69 -22.63 5.55
C PRO A 539 42.07 -22.67 4.86
N ALA A 540 42.35 -23.68 4.03
CA ALA A 540 43.60 -23.74 3.27
C ALA A 540 43.67 -22.68 2.14
N LEU A 541 42.53 -22.14 1.70
CA LEU A 541 42.44 -21.15 0.61
C LEU A 541 42.66 -19.71 1.09
N VAL A 542 43.73 -19.47 1.84
CA VAL A 542 44.00 -18.19 2.53
C VAL A 542 44.05 -16.98 1.58
N SER A 543 44.63 -17.14 0.38
CA SER A 543 44.68 -16.04 -0.60
C SER A 543 43.29 -15.63 -1.09
N LEU A 544 42.44 -16.62 -1.38
CA LEU A 544 41.07 -16.36 -1.83
C LEU A 544 40.20 -15.82 -0.69
N TYR A 545 40.39 -16.32 0.54
CA TYR A 545 39.76 -15.79 1.74
C TYR A 545 40.05 -14.28 1.88
N PHE A 546 41.32 -13.91 1.78
CA PHE A 546 41.75 -12.50 1.80
C PHE A 546 41.11 -11.69 0.67
N ASP A 547 41.12 -12.19 -0.57
CA ASP A 547 40.55 -11.50 -1.71
C ASP A 547 39.04 -11.26 -1.54
N LEU A 548 38.29 -12.25 -1.03
CA LEU A 548 36.86 -12.12 -0.77
C LEU A 548 36.56 -11.05 0.29
N LEU A 549 37.32 -11.01 1.39
CA LEU A 549 37.16 -9.97 2.42
C LEU A 549 37.53 -8.59 1.87
N TYR A 550 38.62 -8.50 1.10
CA TYR A 550 39.03 -7.28 0.43
C TYR A 550 37.92 -6.76 -0.51
N TRP A 551 37.30 -7.64 -1.28
CA TRP A 551 36.19 -7.29 -2.16
C TRP A 551 34.90 -6.97 -1.40
N GLY A 552 34.57 -7.67 -0.32
CA GLY A 552 33.44 -7.31 0.56
C GLY A 552 33.53 -5.87 1.06
N HIS A 553 34.75 -5.42 1.40
CA HIS A 553 35.01 -4.02 1.75
C HIS A 553 34.85 -3.07 0.56
N ARG A 554 35.41 -3.43 -0.61
CA ARG A 554 35.34 -2.62 -1.84
C ARG A 554 33.92 -2.53 -2.43
N TRP A 555 33.07 -3.52 -2.20
CA TRP A 555 31.66 -3.52 -2.56
C TRP A 555 30.79 -2.72 -1.58
N GLY A 556 31.37 -2.18 -0.51
CA GLY A 556 30.65 -1.32 0.43
C GLY A 556 29.64 -2.07 1.28
N CYS A 557 29.95 -3.30 1.69
CA CYS A 557 29.20 -3.95 2.76
C CYS A 557 29.30 -3.12 4.06
N ASP A 558 28.24 -3.08 4.86
CA ASP A 558 28.20 -2.27 6.07
C ASP A 558 29.14 -2.83 7.14
N TYR A 559 29.23 -4.16 7.20
CA TYR A 559 30.15 -4.90 8.04
C TYR A 559 30.87 -5.98 7.22
N VAL A 560 32.12 -6.24 7.56
CA VAL A 560 32.88 -7.42 7.10
C VAL A 560 33.30 -8.20 8.34
N ASP A 561 32.91 -9.46 8.40
CA ASP A 561 33.30 -10.38 9.47
C ASP A 561 34.61 -11.08 9.12
N ILE A 562 35.63 -10.89 9.95
CA ILE A 562 36.99 -11.37 9.73
C ILE A 562 37.35 -12.37 10.81
N GLU A 563 37.70 -13.58 10.38
CA GLU A 563 38.39 -14.54 11.21
C GLU A 563 39.84 -14.12 11.42
N ILE A 564 40.15 -13.64 12.62
CA ILE A 564 41.50 -13.11 12.93
C ILE A 564 42.59 -14.18 12.98
N THR A 565 42.22 -15.46 13.05
CA THR A 565 43.14 -16.60 13.10
C THR A 565 43.61 -17.08 11.72
N THR A 566 42.93 -16.67 10.65
CA THR A 566 43.20 -17.16 9.28
C THR A 566 44.15 -16.25 8.50
N LEU A 567 44.21 -14.96 8.82
CA LEU A 567 45.02 -13.97 8.09
C LEU A 567 46.33 -13.62 8.82
N SER A 568 47.38 -13.34 8.04
CA SER A 568 48.63 -12.77 8.57
C SER A 568 48.44 -11.31 9.01
N SER A 569 49.31 -10.82 9.91
CA SER A 569 49.27 -9.42 10.38
C SER A 569 49.32 -8.41 9.22
N ASN A 570 50.14 -8.66 8.19
CA ASN A 570 50.23 -7.79 7.02
C ASN A 570 48.92 -7.73 6.21
N GLN A 571 48.20 -8.86 6.11
CA GLN A 571 46.91 -8.92 5.42
C GLN A 571 45.82 -8.21 6.22
N LEU A 572 45.81 -8.39 7.55
CA LEU A 572 44.90 -7.66 8.43
C LEU A 572 45.15 -6.16 8.34
N ASP A 573 46.39 -5.71 8.41
CA ASP A 573 46.76 -4.29 8.24
C ASP A 573 46.29 -3.73 6.90
N THR A 574 46.41 -4.53 5.83
CA THR A 574 45.93 -4.16 4.49
C THR A 574 44.42 -3.93 4.49
N ILE A 575 43.62 -4.84 5.05
CA ILE A 575 42.16 -4.69 5.11
C ILE A 575 41.77 -3.50 5.99
N MET A 576 42.40 -3.35 7.17
CA MET A 576 42.14 -2.25 8.11
C MET A 576 42.55 -0.88 7.55
N SER A 577 43.49 -0.83 6.61
CA SER A 577 43.93 0.39 5.96
C SER A 577 42.95 0.93 4.91
N LEU A 578 41.93 0.16 4.52
CA LEU A 578 40.90 0.55 3.54
C LEU A 578 39.93 1.59 4.12
N ARG A 579 40.40 2.81 4.43
CA ARG A 579 39.60 3.89 5.05
C ARG A 579 38.63 4.59 4.11
N SER A 580 38.63 4.24 2.81
CA SER A 580 37.88 4.95 1.77
C SER A 580 36.37 4.62 1.76
N PHE A 581 35.93 3.60 2.51
CA PHE A 581 34.54 3.13 2.54
C PHE A 581 34.07 3.03 3.99
N PRO A 582 32.79 3.35 4.31
CA PRO A 582 32.26 3.36 5.68
C PRO A 582 32.06 1.95 6.30
N THR A 583 32.65 0.91 5.70
CA THR A 583 32.56 -0.49 6.15
C THR A 583 33.23 -0.66 7.51
N LYS A 584 32.49 -1.22 8.46
CA LYS A 584 32.99 -1.60 9.78
C LYS A 584 33.51 -3.03 9.75
N VAL A 585 34.44 -3.35 10.63
CA VAL A 585 34.95 -4.73 10.76
C VAL A 585 34.43 -5.36 12.03
N ILE A 586 33.93 -6.59 11.89
CA ILE A 586 33.68 -7.51 13.00
C ILE A 586 34.88 -8.45 13.06
N ALA A 587 35.51 -8.57 14.22
CA ALA A 587 36.64 -9.45 14.43
C ALA A 587 36.19 -10.68 15.20
N SER A 588 36.05 -11.80 14.49
CA SER A 588 35.62 -13.07 15.07
C SER A 588 36.83 -13.91 15.45
N TYR A 589 36.88 -14.32 16.72
CA TYR A 589 37.88 -15.21 17.27
C TYR A 589 37.21 -16.49 17.76
N HIS A 590 37.41 -17.58 17.02
CA HIS A 590 36.91 -18.89 17.40
C HIS A 590 38.08 -19.71 17.92
N TYR A 591 37.93 -20.26 19.13
CA TYR A 591 38.93 -21.15 19.70
C TYR A 591 39.02 -22.39 18.79
N PRO A 592 40.14 -22.66 18.12
CA PRO A 592 40.23 -23.78 17.21
C PRO A 592 39.95 -25.06 18.01
N VAL A 593 38.94 -25.82 17.58
CA VAL A 593 38.70 -27.16 18.09
C VAL A 593 40.01 -27.92 17.92
N ARG A 594 40.60 -28.41 19.02
CA ARG A 594 41.78 -29.26 18.96
C ARG A 594 41.45 -30.40 18.00
N MET A 595 42.05 -30.38 16.81
CA MET A 595 42.12 -31.59 16.00
C MET A 595 42.92 -32.59 16.84
N ASN A 596 42.24 -33.60 17.37
CA ASN A 596 42.90 -34.71 18.05
C ASN A 596 43.88 -35.32 17.04
N SER A 597 45.16 -35.28 17.40
CA SER A 597 46.26 -36.00 16.77
C SER A 597 46.00 -37.50 16.72
#